data_AF-W4IAE2-F1
#
_entry.id   AF-W4IAE2-F1
#
_cell.length_a   1.000
_cell.length_b   1.000
_cell.length_c   1.000
_cell.angle_alpha   90.00
_cell.angle_beta   90.00
_cell.angle_gamma   90.00
#
_symmetry.space_group_name_H-M   'P 1'
#
loop_
_entity.id
_entity.type
_entity.pdbx_description
1 polymer ?
#
loop_
_entity_poly.entity_id
_entity_poly.type
_entity_poly.pdbx_seq_one_letter_code
_entity_poly.pdbx_strand_id
1 'polypeptide(L)'
;MKSQDIEKNNKELSNKMDTQDSKQYITYLYHSSICQYCSKVTSMLKNNDNVEIIKFKENNKIEDFGKFTKPIVVLLKNINKENSLERSIFYEELKRKGKKVQVPALEVNNIILFESDEIIIFYKKLLQKVSNDDKSSLQNRGNIKNDQKKK
;
A
#
# COMPACT_ATOMS: atom_id res chain seq x y z
N MET A 1 11.02 0.45 -20.45
CA MET A 1 11.80 0.85 -19.26
C MET A 1 12.90 -0.17 -19.05
N LYS A 2 14.13 0.26 -18.76
CA LYS A 2 15.27 -0.66 -18.56
C LYS A 2 15.19 -1.25 -17.15
N SER A 3 15.59 -2.52 -16.99
CA SER A 3 15.56 -3.28 -15.72
C SER A 3 16.28 -2.59 -14.56
N GLN A 4 17.23 -1.70 -14.84
CA GLN A 4 18.02 -0.95 -13.84
C GLN A 4 17.22 0.15 -13.13
N ASP A 5 16.30 0.82 -13.83
CA ASP A 5 15.45 1.85 -13.22
C ASP A 5 14.46 1.23 -12.22
N ILE A 6 14.05 -0.01 -12.51
CA ILE A 6 13.11 -0.81 -11.70
C ILE A 6 13.75 -1.22 -10.38
N GLU A 7 14.97 -1.74 -10.40
CA GLU A 7 15.69 -2.11 -9.18
C GLU A 7 16.00 -0.90 -8.30
N LYS A 8 16.37 0.23 -8.93
CA LYS A 8 16.66 1.48 -8.21
C LYS A 8 15.42 2.01 -7.48
N ASN A 9 14.27 2.03 -8.15
CA ASN A 9 13.01 2.47 -7.54
C ASN A 9 12.57 1.53 -6.40
N ASN A 10 12.67 0.22 -6.58
CA ASN A 10 12.34 -0.75 -5.54
C ASN A 10 13.27 -0.65 -4.32
N LYS A 11 14.56 -0.38 -4.53
CA LYS A 11 15.54 -0.19 -3.45
C LYS A 11 15.28 1.11 -2.69
N GLU A 12 14.99 2.20 -3.40
CA GLU A 12 14.62 3.48 -2.78
C GLU A 12 13.33 3.35 -1.96
N LEU A 13 12.33 2.63 -2.48
CA LEU A 13 11.07 2.38 -1.79
C LEU A 13 11.27 1.52 -0.53
N SER A 14 12.06 0.46 -0.64
CA SER A 14 12.39 -0.42 0.50
C SER A 14 13.12 0.36 1.60
N ASN A 15 14.12 1.17 1.23
CA ASN A 15 14.85 2.02 2.18
C ASN A 15 13.92 3.02 2.89
N LYS A 16 12.98 3.64 2.17
CA LYS A 16 12.01 4.57 2.79
C LYS A 16 11.05 3.86 3.75
N MET A 17 10.67 2.61 3.45
CA MET A 17 9.88 1.78 4.35
C MET A 17 10.66 1.32 5.60
N ASP A 18 11.98 1.15 5.48
CA ASP A 18 12.84 0.75 6.60
C ASP A 18 13.15 1.90 7.54
N THR A 19 13.14 3.14 7.04
CA THR A 19 13.25 4.35 7.86
C THR A 19 11.94 4.83 8.49
N GLN A 20 10.79 4.29 8.05
CA GLN A 20 9.49 4.64 8.62
C GLN A 20 9.19 3.78 9.85
N ASP A 21 9.28 4.39 11.02
CA ASP A 21 8.80 3.89 12.33
C ASP A 21 7.25 3.84 12.42
N SER A 22 6.57 3.69 11.27
CA SER A 22 5.12 3.72 11.21
C SER A 22 4.57 2.34 11.50
N LYS A 23 3.85 2.20 12.62
CA LYS A 23 2.99 1.04 12.93
C LYS A 23 1.96 0.73 11.84
N GLN A 24 1.81 1.63 10.87
CA GLN A 24 0.83 1.56 9.81
C GLN A 24 1.34 2.16 8.50
N TYR A 25 1.17 1.43 7.41
CA TYR A 25 1.59 1.79 6.07
C TYR A 25 0.38 2.23 5.25
N ILE A 26 0.31 3.51 4.88
CA ILE A 26 -0.77 4.04 4.04
C ILE A 26 -0.26 4.19 2.61
N THR A 27 -0.94 3.54 1.67
CA THR A 27 -0.62 3.60 0.23
C THR A 27 -1.84 4.05 -0.57
N TYR A 28 -1.61 4.67 -1.73
CA TYR A 28 -2.68 5.04 -2.65
C TYR A 28 -2.59 4.19 -3.91
N LEU A 29 -3.64 3.45 -4.23
CA LEU A 29 -3.70 2.66 -5.44
C LEU A 29 -4.69 3.31 -6.41
N TYR A 30 -4.16 3.93 -7.46
CA TYR A 30 -4.95 4.39 -8.59
C TYR A 30 -5.38 3.20 -9.42
N HIS A 31 -6.68 3.09 -9.64
CA HIS A 31 -7.28 2.01 -10.41
C HIS A 31 -8.39 2.54 -11.30
N SER A 32 -8.87 1.69 -12.21
CA SER A 32 -10.11 1.91 -12.96
C SER A 32 -10.97 0.66 -12.83
N SER A 33 -12.29 0.81 -12.84
CA SER A 33 -13.24 -0.30 -12.82
C SER A 33 -13.15 -1.22 -14.05
N ILE A 34 -12.64 -0.70 -15.18
CA ILE A 34 -12.46 -1.44 -16.44
C ILE A 34 -11.03 -1.98 -16.63
N CYS A 35 -10.15 -1.82 -15.64
CA CYS A 35 -8.74 -2.21 -15.72
C CYS A 35 -8.51 -3.64 -15.20
N GLN A 36 -8.26 -4.60 -16.10
CA GLN A 36 -7.99 -6.00 -15.74
C GLN A 36 -6.76 -6.16 -14.83
N TYR A 37 -5.67 -5.44 -15.09
CA TYR A 37 -4.45 -5.50 -14.27
C TYR A 37 -4.65 -4.93 -12.86
N CYS A 38 -5.62 -4.03 -12.69
CA CYS A 38 -6.00 -3.50 -11.38
C CYS A 38 -6.69 -4.58 -10.53
N SER A 39 -7.47 -5.46 -11.17
CA SER A 39 -8.07 -6.63 -10.50
C SER A 39 -7.01 -7.59 -9.98
N LYS A 40 -5.86 -7.75 -10.68
CA LYS A 40 -4.76 -8.60 -10.22
C LYS A 40 -4.19 -8.13 -8.88
N VAL A 41 -3.87 -6.84 -8.76
CA VAL A 41 -3.33 -6.25 -7.53
C VAL A 41 -4.36 -6.30 -6.40
N THR A 42 -5.58 -5.84 -6.67
CA THR A 42 -6.63 -5.77 -5.64
C THR A 42 -7.07 -7.15 -5.15
N SER A 43 -7.11 -8.16 -6.00
CA SER A 43 -7.45 -9.54 -5.60
C SER A 43 -6.40 -10.17 -4.70
N MET A 44 -5.11 -9.87 -4.91
CA MET A 44 -4.02 -10.35 -4.06
C MET A 44 -4.07 -9.76 -2.64
N LEU A 45 -4.57 -8.53 -2.52
CA LEU A 45 -4.72 -7.83 -1.24
C LEU A 45 -6.02 -8.16 -0.52
N LYS A 46 -7.05 -8.53 -1.28
CA LYS A 46 -8.37 -8.87 -0.74
C LYS A 46 -8.27 -10.08 0.19
N ASN A 47 -9.02 -10.06 1.29
CA ASN A 47 -9.06 -11.12 2.31
C ASN A 47 -7.72 -11.34 3.07
N ASN A 48 -6.81 -10.35 3.06
CA ASN A 48 -5.63 -10.41 3.91
C ASN A 48 -5.90 -9.75 5.28
N ASP A 49 -5.57 -10.44 6.36
CA ASP A 49 -5.81 -9.97 7.74
C ASP A 49 -5.03 -8.68 8.07
N ASN A 50 -3.89 -8.47 7.41
CA ASN A 50 -3.03 -7.31 7.61
C ASN A 50 -3.37 -6.12 6.71
N VAL A 51 -4.32 -6.26 5.78
CA VAL A 51 -4.67 -5.21 4.80
C VAL A 51 -6.09 -4.71 4.94
N GLU A 52 -6.24 -3.40 5.08
CA GLU A 52 -7.50 -2.66 5.02
C GLU A 52 -7.58 -1.94 3.67
N ILE A 53 -8.58 -2.28 2.85
CA ILE A 53 -8.79 -1.66 1.54
C ILE A 53 -9.97 -0.71 1.64
N ILE A 54 -9.74 0.55 1.32
CA ILE A 54 -10.74 1.62 1.47
C ILE A 54 -10.98 2.27 0.11
N LYS A 55 -12.26 2.40 -0.28
CA LYS A 55 -12.64 3.19 -1.46
C LYS A 55 -12.52 4.67 -1.11
N PHE A 56 -11.51 5.34 -1.66
CA PHE A 56 -11.25 6.74 -1.42
C PHE A 56 -12.01 7.58 -2.47
N LYS A 57 -12.89 8.47 -2.01
CA LYS A 57 -13.67 9.37 -2.87
C LYS A 57 -12.97 10.73 -2.97
N GLU A 58 -13.27 11.48 -4.03
CA GLU A 58 -12.57 12.72 -4.38
C GLU A 58 -12.55 13.78 -3.25
N ASN A 59 -13.61 13.83 -2.44
CA ASN A 59 -13.74 14.79 -1.35
C ASN A 59 -13.28 14.25 0.01
N ASN A 60 -12.82 13.00 0.07
CA ASN A 60 -12.38 12.40 1.31
C ASN A 60 -11.03 12.98 1.72
N LYS A 61 -10.86 13.15 3.03
CA LYS A 61 -9.58 13.35 3.68
C LYS A 61 -9.21 12.09 4.47
N ILE A 62 -7.94 11.93 4.82
CA ILE A 62 -7.50 10.74 5.57
C ILE A 62 -8.15 10.74 6.95
N GLU A 63 -8.31 11.93 7.54
CA GLU A 63 -8.88 12.17 8.86
C GLU A 63 -10.35 11.72 8.95
N ASP A 64 -11.07 11.69 7.81
CA ASP A 64 -12.48 11.27 7.75
C ASP A 64 -12.67 9.78 8.08
N PHE A 65 -11.61 8.98 8.00
CA PHE A 65 -11.64 7.54 8.26
C PHE A 65 -11.28 7.17 9.70
N GLY A 66 -10.97 8.14 10.56
CA GLY A 66 -10.59 7.90 11.94
C GLY A 66 -9.31 7.08 12.07
N LYS A 67 -9.29 6.12 13.01
CA LYS A 67 -8.15 5.23 13.23
C LYS A 67 -8.34 3.95 12.44
N PHE A 68 -7.40 3.67 11.55
CA PHE A 68 -7.31 2.42 10.83
C PHE A 68 -6.89 1.27 11.76
N THR A 69 -7.44 0.09 11.51
CA THR A 69 -7.28 -1.07 12.40
C THR A 69 -6.19 -2.02 11.96
N LYS A 70 -5.81 -1.97 10.68
CA LYS A 70 -4.81 -2.88 10.10
C LYS A 70 -3.49 -2.18 9.79
N PRO A 71 -2.37 -2.90 9.85
CA PRO A 71 -1.04 -2.32 9.62
C PRO A 71 -0.83 -1.85 8.18
N ILE A 72 -1.57 -2.34 7.19
CA ILE A 72 -1.48 -1.86 5.81
C ILE A 72 -2.84 -1.31 5.40
N VAL A 73 -2.86 -0.05 4.95
CA VAL A 73 -4.07 0.65 4.50
C VAL A 73 -3.88 1.04 3.04
N VAL A 74 -4.77 0.56 2.19
CA VAL A 74 -4.75 0.81 0.75
C VAL A 74 -5.95 1.67 0.37
N LEU A 75 -5.67 2.93 0.04
CA LEU A 75 -6.66 3.91 -0.40
C LEU A 75 -6.83 3.78 -1.91
N LEU A 76 -7.95 3.19 -2.33
CA LEU A 76 -8.31 3.00 -3.72
C LEU A 76 -8.83 4.31 -4.33
N LYS A 77 -8.09 4.86 -5.28
CA LYS A 77 -8.46 6.05 -6.05
C LYS A 77 -8.92 5.64 -7.44
N ASN A 78 -10.22 5.75 -7.72
CA ASN A 78 -10.73 5.44 -9.06
C ASN A 78 -10.45 6.59 -10.01
N ILE A 79 -9.67 6.37 -11.08
CA ILE A 79 -9.39 7.41 -12.07
C ILE A 79 -10.65 7.79 -12.88
N ASN A 80 -11.72 7.02 -12.79
CA ASN A 80 -13.02 7.36 -13.31
C ASN A 80 -13.97 7.85 -12.21
N LYS A 81 -14.95 8.70 -12.57
CA LYS A 81 -16.05 9.05 -11.66
C LYS A 81 -16.92 7.81 -11.47
N GLU A 82 -16.87 7.24 -10.27
CA GLU A 82 -17.66 6.06 -9.90
C GLU A 82 -17.55 4.93 -10.94
N ASN A 83 -18.65 4.52 -11.56
CA ASN A 83 -18.70 3.47 -12.58
C ASN A 83 -18.78 4.03 -14.01
N SER A 84 -18.61 5.34 -14.22
CA SER A 84 -18.67 5.97 -15.54
C SER A 84 -17.33 5.94 -16.27
N LEU A 85 -17.31 6.33 -17.54
CA LEU A 85 -16.07 6.58 -18.29
C LEU A 85 -15.52 7.99 -18.06
N GLU A 86 -16.23 8.86 -17.34
CA GLU A 86 -15.78 10.22 -17.07
C GLU A 86 -14.54 10.22 -16.19
N ARG A 87 -13.63 11.16 -16.45
CA ARG A 87 -12.40 11.32 -15.67
C ARG A 87 -12.69 11.93 -14.31
N SER A 88 -12.07 11.38 -13.28
CA SER A 88 -12.09 11.87 -11.90
C SER A 88 -11.01 12.93 -11.64
N ILE A 89 -11.07 13.57 -10.47
CA ILE A 89 -9.95 14.37 -9.93
C ILE A 89 -8.69 13.51 -9.78
N PHE A 90 -8.81 12.22 -9.47
CA PHE A 90 -7.68 11.32 -9.33
C PHE A 90 -6.96 11.02 -10.66
N TYR A 91 -7.65 11.14 -11.80
CA TYR A 91 -7.01 11.07 -13.11
C TYR A 91 -5.99 12.20 -13.29
N GLU A 92 -6.41 13.44 -13.02
CA GLU A 92 -5.54 14.62 -13.16
C GLU A 92 -4.45 14.62 -12.09
N GLU A 93 -4.75 14.14 -10.88
CA GLU A 93 -3.75 13.92 -9.83
C GLU A 93 -2.65 12.96 -10.30
N LEU A 94 -3.02 11.80 -10.84
CA LEU A 94 -2.07 10.80 -11.33
C LEU A 94 -1.25 11.34 -12.51
N LYS A 95 -1.91 12.05 -13.45
CA LYS A 95 -1.22 12.69 -14.58
C LYS A 95 -0.16 13.67 -14.11
N ARG A 96 -0.50 14.53 -13.13
CA ARG A 96 0.39 15.55 -12.59
C ARG A 96 1.57 14.94 -11.83
N LYS A 97 1.29 14.00 -10.91
CA LYS A 97 2.34 13.38 -10.06
C LYS A 97 3.19 12.38 -10.85
N GLY A 98 2.55 11.53 -11.63
CA GLY A 98 3.17 10.41 -12.33
C GLY A 98 3.71 10.74 -13.73
N LYS A 99 3.43 11.93 -14.26
CA LYS A 99 3.78 12.39 -15.63
C LYS A 99 3.20 11.53 -16.76
N LYS A 100 2.38 10.53 -16.45
CA LYS A 100 1.60 9.70 -17.36
C LYS A 100 0.37 9.18 -16.65
N VAL A 101 -0.63 8.75 -17.42
CA VAL A 101 -1.80 8.07 -16.88
C VAL A 101 -1.80 6.62 -17.35
N GLN A 102 -1.44 5.73 -16.43
CA GLN A 102 -1.47 4.28 -16.60
C GLN A 102 -1.94 3.71 -15.26
N VAL A 103 -2.83 2.72 -15.30
CA VAL A 103 -3.30 2.00 -14.11
C VAL A 103 -3.11 0.50 -14.27
N PRO A 104 -2.85 -0.27 -13.19
CA PRO A 104 -2.75 0.19 -11.81
C PRO A 104 -1.53 1.08 -11.58
N ALA A 105 -1.67 2.08 -10.70
CA ALA A 105 -0.52 2.84 -10.24
C ALA A 105 -0.54 2.92 -8.71
N LEU A 106 0.57 2.56 -8.09
CA LEU A 106 0.74 2.61 -6.65
C LEU A 106 1.58 3.84 -6.29
N GLU A 107 1.04 4.71 -5.45
CA GLU A 107 1.76 5.82 -4.84
C GLU A 107 2.11 5.52 -3.39
N VAL A 108 3.39 5.66 -3.06
CA VAL A 108 3.93 5.55 -1.69
C VAL A 108 4.99 6.63 -1.53
N ASN A 109 4.86 7.51 -0.52
CA ASN A 109 5.84 8.57 -0.22
C ASN A 109 6.29 9.38 -1.45
N ASN A 110 5.34 9.82 -2.29
CA ASN A 110 5.55 10.55 -3.55
C ASN A 110 6.26 9.78 -4.69
N ILE A 111 6.52 8.48 -4.52
CA ILE A 111 7.00 7.60 -5.59
C ILE A 111 5.80 6.87 -6.19
N ILE A 112 5.76 6.77 -7.53
CA ILE A 112 4.69 6.07 -8.25
C ILE A 112 5.26 4.87 -9.01
N LEU A 113 4.73 3.68 -8.72
CA LEU A 113 4.97 2.45 -9.48
C LEU A 113 3.78 2.19 -10.42
N PHE A 114 4.04 1.79 -11.66
CA PHE A 114 3.00 1.60 -12.69
C PHE A 114 2.82 0.15 -13.13
N GLU A 115 3.81 -0.71 -12.86
CA GLU A 115 3.77 -2.08 -13.34
C GLU A 115 3.14 -3.00 -12.30
N SER A 116 2.09 -3.72 -12.67
CA SER A 116 1.32 -4.53 -11.73
C SER A 116 2.17 -5.57 -11.00
N ASP A 117 3.18 -6.14 -11.65
CA ASP A 117 4.09 -7.11 -11.04
C ASP A 117 5.03 -6.45 -10.01
N GLU A 118 5.52 -5.24 -10.27
CA GLU A 118 6.30 -4.46 -9.31
C GLU A 118 5.47 -4.12 -8.07
N ILE A 119 4.22 -3.68 -8.30
CA ILE A 119 3.26 -3.39 -7.24
C ILE A 119 3.00 -4.64 -6.38
N ILE A 120 2.85 -5.81 -7.00
CA ILE A 120 2.65 -7.08 -6.29
C ILE A 120 3.91 -7.45 -5.48
N ILE A 121 5.11 -7.30 -6.07
CA ILE A 121 6.37 -7.57 -5.37
C ILE A 121 6.51 -6.65 -4.15
N PHE A 122 6.19 -5.37 -4.30
CA PHE A 122 6.16 -4.41 -3.20
C PHE A 122 5.25 -4.89 -2.06
N TYR A 123 3.99 -5.21 -2.36
CA TYR A 123 3.04 -5.64 -1.32
C TYR A 123 3.43 -6.96 -0.67
N LYS A 124 4.01 -7.91 -1.42
CA LYS A 124 4.53 -9.16 -0.85
C LYS A 124 5.63 -8.89 0.17
N LYS A 125 6.59 -8.01 -0.13
CA LYS A 125 7.65 -7.61 0.80
C LYS A 125 7.08 -6.91 2.03
N LEU A 126 6.13 -5.99 1.83
CA LEU A 126 5.50 -5.26 2.93
C LEU A 126 4.73 -6.21 3.87
N LEU A 127 3.98 -7.15 3.33
CA LEU A 127 3.26 -8.16 4.12
C LEU A 127 4.20 -9.06 4.92
N GLN A 128 5.33 -9.46 4.34
CA GLN A 128 6.36 -10.23 5.05
C GLN A 128 6.95 -9.43 6.22
N LYS A 129 7.24 -8.14 6.00
CA LYS A 129 7.74 -7.24 7.04
C LYS A 129 6.78 -7.17 8.23
N VAL A 130 5.53 -6.82 7.97
CA VAL A 130 4.47 -6.74 8.99
C VAL A 130 4.32 -8.05 9.76
N SER A 131 4.33 -9.19 9.06
CA SER A 131 4.20 -10.50 9.71
C SER A 131 5.39 -10.87 10.61
N ASN A 132 6.58 -10.37 10.30
CA ASN A 132 7.79 -10.60 11.10
C ASN A 132 7.82 -9.70 12.34
N ASP A 133 7.32 -8.47 12.23
CA ASP A 133 7.20 -7.54 13.35
C ASP A 133 6.22 -8.06 14.41
N ASP A 134 5.12 -8.68 13.99
CA ASP A 134 4.18 -9.35 14.91
C ASP A 134 4.86 -10.50 15.67
N LYS A 135 5.66 -11.33 14.98
CA LYS A 135 6.36 -12.48 15.59
C LYS A 135 7.44 -12.06 16.58
N SER A 136 8.21 -11.01 16.26
CA SER A 136 9.25 -10.50 17.17
C SER A 136 8.63 -9.91 18.44
N SER A 137 7.47 -9.24 18.32
CA SER A 137 6.72 -8.72 19.48
C SER A 137 6.18 -9.82 20.39
N LEU A 138 5.78 -10.98 19.83
CA LEU A 138 5.30 -12.14 20.57
C LEU A 138 6.43 -12.91 21.27
N GLN A 139 7.59 -13.06 20.65
CA GLN A 139 8.77 -13.69 21.29
C GLN A 139 9.27 -12.88 22.49
N ASN A 140 9.27 -11.55 22.41
CA ASN A 140 9.67 -10.70 23.54
C ASN A 140 8.67 -10.74 24.71
N ARG A 141 7.38 -11.01 24.47
CA ARG A 141 6.38 -11.20 25.55
C ARG A 141 6.46 -12.57 26.22
N GLY A 142 7.00 -13.59 25.54
CA GLY A 142 7.23 -14.92 26.10
C GLY A 142 8.36 -14.95 27.14
N ASN A 143 9.40 -14.13 26.96
CA ASN A 143 10.57 -14.12 27.86
C ASN A 143 10.34 -13.36 29.18
N ILE A 144 9.33 -12.49 29.28
CA ILE A 144 9.07 -11.70 30.50
C ILE A 144 8.36 -12.54 31.60
N LYS A 145 7.76 -13.69 31.26
CA LYS A 145 7.04 -14.53 32.23
C LYS A 145 7.91 -15.50 33.05
N ASN A 146 9.22 -15.60 32.77
CA ASN A 146 10.10 -16.56 33.47
C ASN A 146 10.96 -15.97 34.60
N ASP A 147 10.90 -14.66 34.88
CA ASP A 147 11.73 -14.03 35.94
C ASP A 147 10.99 -13.70 37.25
N GLN A 148 9.71 -14.04 37.40
CA GLN A 148 8.96 -13.78 38.65
C GLN A 148 8.79 -14.99 39.58
N LYS A 149 9.53 -16.09 39.38
CA LYS A 149 9.56 -17.23 40.31
C LYS A 149 10.99 -17.54 40.76
N LYS A 150 11.58 -16.61 41.52
CA LYS A 150 12.67 -16.89 42.48
C LYS A 150 12.85 -15.68 43.42
N LYS A 151 11.99 -15.62 44.44
CA LYS A 151 12.32 -15.03 45.74
C LYS A 151 11.78 -15.96 46.81
#